data_AF-A0A3B9KHD7-F1
#
_entry.id   AF-A0A3B9KHD7-F1
#
_cell.length_a   1.000
_cell.length_b   1.000
_cell.length_c   1.000
_cell.angle_alpha   90.00
_cell.angle_beta   90.00
_cell.angle_gamma   90.00
#
_symmetry.space_group_name_H-M   'P 1'
#
loop_
_entity.id
_entity.type
_entity.pdbx_description
1 polymer ?
#
loop_
_entity_poly.entity_id
_entity_poly.type
_entity_poly.pdbx_seq_one_letter_code
_entity_poly.pdbx_strand_id
1 'polypeptide(L)'
;MTPEQLRLQQSQERTMYWKRWGPYLSERAWGTVREDYSADGAAWDYLPHDQARSKAFRWGEDGLAGISDRHQQLCFALALWNGRDPILKERLFGLTGEEGNHGEDVKEYYYYLDNTPTH
;
A
#
# COMPACT_ATOMS: atom_id res chain seq x y z
N MET A 1 -18.16 25.17 -13.18
CA MET A 1 -17.32 23.98 -12.86
C MET A 1 -16.29 24.36 -11.82
N THR A 2 -16.10 23.53 -10.79
CA THR A 2 -14.99 23.68 -9.84
C THR A 2 -13.66 23.28 -10.50
N PRO A 3 -12.50 23.70 -9.98
CA PRO A 3 -11.19 23.26 -10.49
C PRO A 3 -11.03 21.73 -10.49
N GLU A 4 -11.67 21.03 -9.55
CA GLU A 4 -11.71 19.57 -9.56
C GLU A 4 -12.55 19.02 -10.71
N GLN A 5 -13.77 19.51 -10.92
CA GLN A 5 -14.62 19.07 -12.03
C GLN A 5 -13.91 19.23 -13.39
N LEU A 6 -13.14 20.31 -13.56
CA LEU A 6 -12.31 20.51 -14.76
C LEU A 6 -11.23 19.44 -14.90
N ARG A 7 -10.49 19.12 -13.83
CA ARG A 7 -9.47 18.06 -13.84
C ARG A 7 -10.06 16.68 -14.16
N LEU A 8 -11.26 16.38 -13.65
CA LEU A 8 -11.96 15.14 -13.96
C LEU A 8 -12.40 15.07 -15.41
N GLN A 9 -12.98 16.15 -15.94
CA GLN A 9 -13.36 16.23 -17.34
C GLN A 9 -12.14 16.04 -18.25
N GLN A 10 -11.05 16.75 -17.98
CA GLN A 10 -9.80 16.62 -18.73
C GLN A 10 -9.22 15.19 -18.67
N SER A 11 -9.37 14.51 -17.54
CA SER A 11 -8.98 13.10 -17.39
C SER A 11 -9.87 12.16 -18.21
N GLN A 12 -11.18 12.38 -18.21
CA GLN A 12 -12.15 11.60 -18.99
C GLN A 12 -11.94 11.78 -20.49
N GLU A 13 -11.75 13.02 -20.93
CA GLU A 13 -11.46 13.40 -22.32
C GLU A 13 -10.03 13.05 -22.77
N ARG A 14 -9.17 12.60 -21.83
CA ARG A 14 -7.76 12.26 -22.05
C ARG A 14 -6.93 13.43 -22.60
N THR A 15 -7.31 14.67 -22.26
CA THR A 15 -6.55 15.88 -22.62
C THR A 15 -5.44 16.18 -21.62
N MET A 16 -5.60 15.73 -20.37
CA MET A 16 -4.56 15.75 -19.32
C MET A 16 -4.64 14.48 -18.46
N TYR A 17 -3.49 14.03 -17.93
CA TYR A 17 -3.39 12.75 -17.19
C TYR A 17 -3.32 12.94 -15.67
N TRP A 18 -4.31 13.60 -15.07
CA TRP A 18 -4.31 13.91 -13.64
C TRP A 18 -4.30 12.67 -12.73
N LYS A 19 -4.83 11.53 -13.20
CA LYS A 19 -4.82 10.24 -12.49
C LYS A 19 -3.57 9.39 -12.78
N ARG A 20 -2.49 9.97 -13.33
CA ARG A 20 -1.26 9.21 -13.63
C ARG A 20 -0.50 8.85 -12.36
N TRP A 21 -0.46 9.78 -11.40
CA TRP A 21 0.21 9.64 -10.11
C TRP A 21 -0.79 9.90 -9.00
N GLY A 22 -0.71 9.13 -7.92
CA GLY A 22 -1.60 9.28 -6.79
C GLY A 22 -1.27 8.35 -5.63
N PRO A 23 -2.04 8.40 -4.54
CA PRO A 23 -1.89 7.54 -3.38
C PRO A 23 -2.49 6.15 -3.66
N TYR A 24 -1.92 5.44 -4.63
CA TYR A 24 -2.42 4.12 -5.04
C TYR A 24 -1.73 2.97 -4.30
N LEU A 25 -0.74 3.26 -3.44
CA LEU A 25 -0.06 2.29 -2.58
C LEU A 25 -0.91 2.02 -1.33
N SER A 26 -1.05 0.74 -0.98
CA SER A 26 -1.55 0.35 0.34
C SER A 26 -0.45 0.56 1.39
N GLU A 27 -0.78 0.90 2.63
CA GLU A 27 0.24 0.99 3.68
C GLU A 27 0.69 -0.40 4.19
N ARG A 28 -0.06 -1.45 3.82
CA ARG A 28 0.26 -2.86 4.04
C ARG A 28 -0.35 -3.78 2.98
N ALA A 29 0.46 -4.65 2.38
CA ALA A 29 0.00 -5.69 1.46
C ALA A 29 0.68 -7.06 1.67
N TRP A 30 1.62 -7.16 2.62
CA TRP A 30 2.20 -8.45 3.02
C TRP A 30 1.19 -9.34 3.76
N GLY A 31 1.39 -10.67 3.68
CA GLY A 31 0.47 -11.66 4.24
C GLY A 31 -0.89 -11.73 3.54
N THR A 32 -1.01 -11.23 2.31
CA THR A 32 -2.27 -11.27 1.54
C THR A 32 -2.32 -12.45 0.59
N VAL A 33 -3.53 -12.96 0.33
CA VAL A 33 -3.79 -14.07 -0.61
C VAL A 33 -3.32 -13.80 -2.04
N ARG A 34 -3.07 -12.53 -2.40
CA ARG A 34 -2.58 -12.17 -3.73
C ARG A 34 -1.11 -12.56 -3.92
N GLU A 35 -0.31 -12.48 -2.87
CA GLU A 35 1.11 -12.83 -2.88
C GLU A 35 1.40 -14.23 -2.35
N ASP A 36 0.36 -15.04 -2.13
CA ASP A 36 0.48 -16.41 -1.69
C ASP A 36 0.76 -17.35 -2.87
N TYR A 37 1.92 -18.01 -2.82
CA TYR A 37 2.28 -19.09 -3.74
C TYR A 37 2.65 -20.37 -2.99
N SER A 38 2.20 -20.50 -1.73
CA SER A 38 2.32 -21.73 -0.95
C SER A 38 1.48 -22.85 -1.56
N ALA A 39 1.83 -24.10 -1.25
CA ALA A 39 1.09 -25.26 -1.75
C ALA A 39 -0.24 -25.48 -1.01
N ASP A 40 -0.38 -24.90 0.18
CA ASP A 40 -1.45 -25.12 1.15
C ASP A 40 -2.35 -23.88 1.38
N GLY A 41 -2.03 -22.73 0.77
CA GLY A 41 -2.81 -21.51 0.90
C GLY A 41 -2.52 -20.71 2.18
N ALA A 42 -1.32 -20.90 2.76
CA ALA A 42 -0.85 -20.24 3.97
C ALA A 42 -0.25 -18.84 3.66
N ALA A 43 -1.08 -17.91 3.18
CA ALA A 43 -0.65 -16.59 2.72
C ALA A 43 0.21 -15.79 3.72
N TRP A 44 -0.12 -15.88 5.00
CA TRP A 44 0.55 -15.15 6.06
C TRP A 44 1.94 -15.70 6.36
N ASP A 45 2.10 -17.02 6.28
CA ASP A 45 3.38 -17.71 6.50
C ASP A 45 4.26 -17.67 5.25
N TYR A 46 3.63 -17.63 4.07
CA TYR A 46 4.32 -17.59 2.79
C TYR A 46 5.06 -16.26 2.56
N LEU A 47 4.40 -15.13 2.84
CA LEU A 47 5.00 -13.80 2.73
C LEU A 47 4.99 -13.08 4.09
N PRO A 48 5.91 -13.43 5.00
CA PRO A 48 6.04 -12.77 6.29
C PRO A 48 6.61 -11.36 6.14
N HIS A 49 6.45 -10.54 7.18
CA HIS A 49 6.95 -9.16 7.22
C HIS A 49 8.45 -9.05 6.86
N ASP A 50 9.29 -9.99 7.28
CA ASP A 50 10.72 -9.96 6.96
C ASP A 50 11.01 -10.12 5.47
N GLN A 51 10.24 -10.94 4.76
CA GLN A 51 10.35 -11.03 3.30
C GLN A 51 9.76 -9.80 2.63
N ALA A 52 8.65 -9.27 3.14
CA ALA A 52 7.99 -8.08 2.60
C ALA A 52 8.92 -6.87 2.46
N ARG A 53 9.88 -6.75 3.38
CA ARG A 53 10.89 -5.68 3.37
C ARG A 53 11.91 -5.77 2.24
N SER A 54 12.07 -6.94 1.62
CA SER A 54 13.13 -7.22 0.66
C SER A 54 12.62 -7.86 -0.63
N LYS A 55 11.30 -7.90 -0.83
CA LYS A 55 10.64 -8.53 -1.97
C LYS A 55 9.77 -7.52 -2.69
N ALA A 56 9.94 -7.42 -4.00
CA ALA A 56 8.97 -6.73 -4.85
C ALA A 56 7.75 -7.64 -5.09
N PHE A 57 6.56 -7.10 -4.91
CA PHE A 57 5.31 -7.84 -5.02
C PHE A 57 4.86 -7.88 -6.48
N ARG A 58 4.14 -8.93 -6.87
CA ARG A 58 3.64 -9.11 -8.23
C ARG A 58 2.34 -8.35 -8.47
N TRP A 59 1.44 -8.34 -7.49
CA TRP A 59 0.06 -7.85 -7.67
C TRP A 59 -0.20 -6.47 -7.09
N GLY A 60 0.81 -5.86 -6.49
CA GLY A 60 0.81 -4.48 -6.02
C GLY A 60 1.76 -4.31 -4.85
N GLU A 61 2.22 -3.09 -4.61
CA GLU A 61 3.22 -2.75 -3.59
C GLU A 61 2.61 -2.14 -2.32
N ASP A 62 3.40 -2.10 -1.25
CA ASP A 62 3.05 -1.38 -0.03
C ASP A 62 4.07 -0.30 0.39
N GLY A 63 3.57 0.70 1.12
CA GLY A 63 4.37 1.79 1.63
C GLY A 63 3.58 2.85 2.41
N LEU A 64 4.12 3.29 3.55
CA LEU A 64 3.55 4.35 4.38
C LEU A 64 3.45 5.67 3.61
N ALA A 65 2.26 6.27 3.63
CA ALA A 65 1.94 7.49 2.88
C ALA A 65 2.43 7.43 1.42
N GLY A 66 2.29 6.26 0.80
CA GLY A 66 2.90 5.97 -0.48
C GLY A 66 2.22 6.68 -1.65
N ILE A 67 3.02 7.16 -2.60
CA ILE A 67 2.56 7.62 -3.92
C ILE A 67 3.16 6.74 -5.01
N SER A 68 2.39 6.48 -6.04
CA SER A 68 2.85 5.70 -7.19
C SER A 68 2.19 6.16 -8.47
N ASP A 69 2.75 5.74 -9.59
CA ASP A 69 2.01 5.80 -10.83
C ASP A 69 0.84 4.80 -10.78
N ARG A 70 -0.18 4.99 -11.62
CA ARG A 70 -1.39 4.15 -11.63
C ARG A 70 -1.15 2.65 -11.90
N HIS A 71 0.03 2.28 -12.38
CA HIS A 71 0.43 0.89 -12.61
C HIS A 71 1.37 0.36 -11.51
N GLN A 72 1.72 1.18 -10.52
CA GLN A 72 2.68 0.88 -9.45
C GLN A 72 4.03 0.37 -9.99
N GLN A 73 4.50 0.93 -11.11
CA GLN A 73 5.82 0.65 -11.65
C GLN A 73 6.90 1.44 -10.90
N LEU A 74 6.55 2.65 -10.46
CA LEU A 74 7.36 3.51 -9.62
C LEU A 74 6.59 3.81 -8.34
N CYS A 75 7.19 3.43 -7.22
CA CYS A 75 6.62 3.54 -5.89
C CYS A 75 7.53 4.39 -5.01
N PHE A 76 6.95 5.38 -4.34
CA PHE A 76 7.62 6.19 -3.34
C PHE A 76 6.85 6.08 -2.04
N ALA A 77 7.55 5.92 -0.92
CA ALA A 77 6.94 5.84 0.40
C ALA A 77 7.83 6.51 1.44
N LEU A 78 7.26 6.82 2.59
CA LEU A 78 8.02 7.30 3.74
C LEU A 78 8.69 6.13 4.45
N ALA A 79 9.97 6.31 4.76
CA ALA A 79 10.75 5.39 5.58
C ALA A 79 11.15 6.09 6.87
N LEU A 80 10.72 5.56 8.02
CA LEU A 80 10.99 6.13 9.33
C LEU A 80 11.96 5.25 10.12
N TRP A 81 12.92 5.86 10.82
CA TRP A 81 13.81 5.15 11.72
C TRP A 81 13.70 5.69 13.15
N ASN A 82 13.59 4.78 14.12
CA ASN A 82 13.52 5.16 15.54
C ASN A 82 14.91 5.25 16.19
N GLY A 83 15.99 5.04 15.43
CA GLY A 83 17.36 5.03 15.95
C GLY A 83 17.76 3.78 16.73
N ARG A 84 16.87 2.77 16.84
CA ARG A 84 17.08 1.57 17.68
C ARG A 84 16.97 0.28 16.90
N ASP A 85 15.99 0.19 16.01
CA ASP A 85 15.72 -1.05 15.29
C ASP A 85 16.69 -1.20 14.12
N PRO A 86 17.04 -2.45 13.73
CA PRO A 86 17.92 -2.68 12.59
C PRO A 86 17.25 -2.41 11.23
N ILE A 87 16.01 -1.90 11.23
CA ILE A 87 15.14 -1.81 10.06
C ILE A 87 14.50 -0.42 9.97
N LEU A 88 14.25 0.01 8.73
CA LEU A 88 13.37 1.12 8.45
C LEU A 88 11.91 0.67 8.57
N LYS A 89 11.06 1.57 9.06
CA LYS A 89 9.61 1.41 9.14
C LYS A 89 9.03 2.06 7.90
N GLU A 90 8.77 1.23 6.91
CA GLU A 90 8.28 1.64 5.58
C GLU A 90 6.85 1.20 5.33
N ARG A 91 6.32 0.33 6.18
CA ARG A 91 4.98 -0.29 6.09
C ARG A 91 4.48 -0.58 7.49
N LEU A 92 3.18 -0.80 7.63
CA LEU A 92 2.59 -1.14 8.92
C LEU A 92 2.87 -2.58 9.29
N PHE A 93 3.16 -2.79 10.57
CA PHE A 93 3.38 -4.10 11.16
C PHE A 93 2.10 -4.58 11.83
N GLY A 94 1.78 -5.85 11.66
CA GLY A 94 0.67 -6.55 12.31
C GLY A 94 1.09 -7.99 12.57
N LEU A 95 0.43 -8.67 13.49
CA LEU A 95 0.69 -10.07 13.80
C LEU A 95 -0.25 -10.96 12.98
N THR A 96 0.25 -12.14 12.57
CA THR A 96 -0.65 -13.19 12.07
C THR A 96 -1.55 -13.71 13.20
N GLY A 97 -2.59 -14.47 12.84
CA GLY A 97 -3.47 -15.12 13.82
C GLY A 97 -2.73 -16.04 14.80
N GLU A 98 -1.63 -16.65 14.37
CA GLU A 98 -0.83 -17.55 15.22
C GLU A 98 0.23 -16.81 16.05
N GLU A 99 0.66 -15.62 15.60
CA GLU A 99 1.65 -14.80 16.31
C GLU A 99 1.06 -13.96 17.45
N GLY A 100 -0.21 -13.54 17.34
CA GLY A 100 -0.88 -12.70 18.32
C GLY A 100 -1.98 -13.44 19.10
N ASN A 101 -2.22 -13.05 20.35
CA ASN A 101 -3.28 -13.65 21.18
C ASN A 101 -4.69 -13.59 20.54
N HIS A 102 -4.93 -12.63 19.66
CA HIS A 102 -6.18 -12.48 18.90
C HIS A 102 -5.94 -12.17 17.41
N GLY A 103 -4.75 -12.48 16.87
CA GLY A 103 -4.34 -11.97 15.55
C GLY A 103 -4.39 -10.45 15.51
N GLU A 104 -3.66 -9.83 16.45
CA GLU A 104 -3.60 -8.38 16.62
C GLU A 104 -2.95 -7.75 15.40
N ASP A 105 -3.82 -7.33 14.51
CA ASP A 105 -3.46 -6.80 13.22
C ASP A 105 -3.77 -5.31 13.15
N VAL A 106 -2.96 -4.56 12.40
CA VAL A 106 -3.27 -3.16 12.10
C VAL A 106 -4.47 -3.15 11.16
N LYS A 107 -5.65 -2.84 11.72
CA LYS A 107 -6.86 -2.54 10.95
C LYS A 107 -6.90 -1.05 10.70
N GLU A 108 -6.51 -0.68 9.49
CA GLU A 108 -6.59 0.70 9.06
C GLU A 108 -8.02 1.08 8.69
N TYR A 109 -8.46 2.22 9.18
CA TYR A 109 -9.67 2.88 8.72
C TYR A 109 -9.45 4.38 8.70
N TYR A 110 -8.62 4.82 7.75
CA TYR A 110 -8.29 6.22 7.57
C TYR A 110 -8.89 6.72 6.27
N TYR A 111 -9.48 7.90 6.32
CA TYR A 111 -9.88 8.65 5.14
C TYR A 111 -8.96 9.84 5.02
N TYR A 112 -8.33 9.98 3.87
CA TYR A 112 -7.57 11.17 3.56
C TYR A 112 -8.52 12.37 3.47
N LEU A 113 -8.48 13.26 4.47
CA LEU A 113 -9.38 14.41 4.58
C LEU A 113 -9.29 15.36 3.38
N ASP A 114 -8.11 15.46 2.79
CA ASP A 114 -7.84 16.30 1.62
C ASP A 114 -7.80 15.50 0.30
N ASN A 115 -8.09 14.20 0.33
CA ASN A 115 -8.27 13.42 -0.89
C ASN A 115 -9.70 13.63 -1.36
N THR A 116 -9.86 14.38 -2.44
CA THR A 116 -11.18 14.60 -3.00
C THR A 116 -11.72 13.27 -3.55
N PRO A 117 -12.98 12.90 -3.25
CA PRO A 117 -13.51 11.53 -3.42
C PRO A 117 -13.79 11.14 -4.88
N THR A 118 -12.90 11.48 -5.80
CA THR A 118 -13.10 11.33 -7.25
C THR A 118 -12.34 10.15 -7.86
N HIS A 119 -11.97 9.17 -7.03
CA HIS A 119 -11.47 7.87 -7.47
C HIS A 119 -12.51 7.16 -8.34
#